data_AF-A0A8J5TJM5-F1
#
_entry.id   AF-A0A8J5TJM5-F1
#
_cell.length_a   1.000
_cell.length_b   1.000
_cell.length_c   1.000
_cell.angle_alpha   90.00
_cell.angle_beta   90.00
_cell.angle_gamma   90.00
#
_symmetry.space_group_name_H-M   'P 1'
#
loop_
_entity.id
_entity.type
_entity.pdbx_description
1 polymer ?
#
loop_
_entity_poly.entity_id
_entity_poly.type
_entity_poly.pdbx_seq_one_letter_code
_entity_poly.pdbx_strand_id
1 'polypeptide(L)'
;MLLSFGFFMSILLIRQQSTGARSMLTQRVQQALMVTACGDLFNLGLNYASATSSSALYNVQPVVTFILAVAFGMESMKLRKFHGNVKAAGILLCTAGVTVLAFYEGPMFRSFNHHHLFQQGGSSTAPAGDTHSKKQWVFGIFLMTLSNILAGLWTVLQGPLIEDTSKLMNTTLQISCASVQAFVVAVAAERDYSKWKLGWNVGLAAIIYSGVVVTALSYYMQMWTIATRGPVFLAMSMPLTFVFTIIISSFILGDSVSLGSVFAGVLLIGGLYNVLWGKSMEEQDEMNKIGAGKSAGLELQDVEEAQVPDDDAAKV
;
A
#
# COMPACT_ATOMS: atom_id res chain seq x y z
N MET A 1 20.22 14.71 1.60
CA MET A 1 21.42 13.84 1.72
C MET A 1 21.47 13.12 3.06
N LEU A 2 21.25 13.80 4.20
CA LEU A 2 21.17 13.16 5.53
C LEU A 2 19.97 12.20 5.70
N LEU A 3 18.83 12.49 5.07
CA LEU A 3 17.63 11.63 5.12
C LEU A 3 17.81 10.30 4.37
N SER A 4 18.60 10.26 3.30
CA SER A 4 18.83 9.04 2.50
C SER A 4 19.85 8.09 3.13
N PHE A 5 20.80 8.62 3.91
CA PHE A 5 21.82 7.82 4.60
C PHE A 5 21.26 7.16 5.88
N GLY A 6 20.40 7.87 6.61
CA GLY A 6 19.63 7.28 7.71
C GLY A 6 18.69 6.17 7.24
N PHE A 7 18.06 6.34 6.08
CA PHE A 7 17.11 5.39 5.49
C PHE A 7 17.72 4.02 5.15
N PHE A 8 18.91 3.97 4.55
CA PHE A 8 19.60 2.71 4.24
C PHE A 8 20.15 2.01 5.48
N MET A 9 20.64 2.77 6.46
CA MET A 9 21.11 2.19 7.72
C MET A 9 19.95 1.62 8.55
N SER A 10 18.78 2.27 8.51
CA SER A 10 17.54 1.81 9.16
C SER A 10 17.01 0.49 8.57
N ILE A 11 17.13 0.26 7.26
CA ILE A 11 16.74 -1.01 6.62
C ILE A 11 17.65 -2.16 7.06
N LEU A 12 18.94 -1.88 7.28
CA LEU A 12 19.90 -2.86 7.81
C LEU A 12 19.68 -3.14 9.30
N LEU A 13 19.27 -2.13 10.09
CA LEU A 13 18.99 -2.28 11.52
C LEU A 13 17.66 -3.02 11.79
N ILE A 14 16.66 -2.90 10.91
CA ILE A 14 15.39 -3.64 11.00
C ILE A 14 15.59 -5.17 10.97
N ARG A 15 16.64 -5.66 10.30
CA ARG A 15 16.97 -7.10 10.28
C ARG A 15 17.71 -7.57 11.53
N GLN A 16 18.24 -6.67 12.34
CA GLN A 16 19.06 -6.99 13.52
C GLN A 16 18.41 -6.67 14.87
N GLN A 17 17.28 -5.97 14.93
CA GLN A 17 16.79 -5.46 16.21
C GLN A 17 15.82 -6.41 16.93
N SER A 18 16.33 -6.98 18.02
CA SER A 18 15.63 -7.81 19.01
C SER A 18 14.39 -7.12 19.62
N THR A 19 13.44 -7.97 20.03
CA THR A 19 12.15 -7.75 20.72
C THR A 19 12.28 -7.05 22.08
N GLY A 20 12.87 -5.85 22.12
CA GLY A 20 12.97 -5.00 23.31
C GLY A 20 12.10 -3.75 23.22
N ALA A 21 11.58 -3.25 24.35
CA ALA A 21 10.75 -2.04 24.40
C ALA A 21 11.42 -0.78 23.81
N ARG A 22 12.76 -0.67 23.90
CA ARG A 22 13.53 0.41 23.25
C ARG A 22 13.54 0.29 21.72
N SER A 23 13.54 -0.95 21.20
CA SER A 23 13.47 -1.24 19.75
C SER A 23 12.10 -0.84 19.17
N MET A 24 11.01 -1.16 19.90
CA MET A 24 9.65 -0.78 19.49
C MET A 24 9.43 0.73 19.44
N LEU A 25 9.93 1.47 20.43
CA LEU A 25 9.80 2.93 20.44
C LEU A 25 10.56 3.56 19.26
N THR A 26 11.79 3.10 18.99
CA THR A 26 12.55 3.58 17.82
C THR A 26 11.84 3.24 16.51
N GLN A 27 11.21 2.07 16.42
CA GLN A 27 10.43 1.67 15.25
C GLN A 27 9.19 2.57 15.06
N ARG A 28 8.48 2.93 16.13
CA ARG A 28 7.33 3.86 16.08
C ARG A 28 7.70 5.27 15.66
N VAL A 29 8.82 5.79 16.17
CA VAL A 29 9.33 7.12 15.80
C VAL A 29 9.77 7.13 14.34
N GLN A 30 10.53 6.11 13.91
CA GLN A 30 10.93 5.96 12.52
C GLN A 30 9.72 5.83 11.60
N GLN A 31 8.68 5.17 12.10
CA GLN A 31 7.44 5.07 11.40
C GLN A 31 6.77 6.46 11.24
N ALA A 32 6.51 7.20 12.33
CA ALA A 32 5.95 8.55 12.24
C ALA A 32 6.73 9.47 11.27
N LEU A 33 8.07 9.37 11.28
CA LEU A 33 8.92 10.10 10.34
C LEU A 33 8.70 9.72 8.87
N MET A 34 8.52 8.43 8.57
CA MET A 34 8.25 7.98 7.20
C MET A 34 6.94 8.54 6.67
N VAL A 35 5.84 8.49 7.45
CA VAL A 35 4.54 9.00 6.97
C VAL A 35 4.55 10.50 6.70
N THR A 36 5.19 11.30 7.56
CA THR A 36 5.34 12.74 7.32
C THR A 36 6.20 13.01 6.08
N ALA A 37 7.33 12.30 5.95
CA ALA A 37 8.21 12.45 4.78
C ALA A 37 7.49 12.07 3.47
N CYS A 38 6.68 11.01 3.45
CA CYS A 38 5.86 10.64 2.30
C CYS A 38 4.95 11.81 1.88
N GLY A 39 4.19 12.35 2.83
CA GLY A 39 3.24 13.42 2.59
C GLY A 39 3.92 14.69 2.08
N ASP A 40 4.99 15.12 2.72
CA ASP A 40 5.70 16.34 2.36
C ASP A 40 6.39 16.23 1.00
N LEU A 41 7.04 15.10 0.71
CA LEU A 41 7.67 14.84 -0.59
C LEU A 41 6.63 14.80 -1.72
N PHE A 42 5.46 14.22 -1.45
CA PHE A 42 4.38 14.18 -2.42
C PHE A 42 3.85 15.59 -2.73
N ASN A 43 3.52 16.36 -1.69
CA ASN A 43 3.03 17.74 -1.83
C ASN A 43 4.07 18.66 -2.48
N LEU A 44 5.35 18.50 -2.14
CA LEU A 44 6.42 19.23 -2.80
C LEU A 44 6.54 18.85 -4.27
N GLY A 45 6.39 17.56 -4.60
CA GLY A 45 6.39 17.06 -5.97
C GLY A 45 5.25 17.63 -6.82
N LEU A 46 4.05 17.80 -6.24
CA LEU A 46 2.90 18.43 -6.91
C LEU A 46 3.19 19.85 -7.41
N ASN A 47 4.10 20.59 -6.74
CA ASN A 47 4.47 21.94 -7.18
C ASN A 47 5.30 21.96 -8.47
N TYR A 48 5.85 20.82 -8.90
CA TYR A 48 6.72 20.72 -10.08
C TYR A 48 6.21 19.73 -11.13
N ALA A 49 5.32 18.80 -10.75
CA ALA A 49 4.73 17.81 -11.63
C ALA A 49 3.37 18.29 -12.19
N SER A 50 2.97 17.78 -13.36
CA SER A 50 1.64 18.03 -13.89
C SER A 50 0.59 17.23 -13.11
N ALA A 51 -0.67 17.70 -13.12
CA ALA A 51 -1.79 16.96 -12.54
C ALA A 51 -1.91 15.55 -13.12
N THR A 52 -1.66 15.37 -14.42
CA THR A 52 -1.68 14.08 -15.10
C THR A 52 -0.61 13.12 -14.56
N SER A 53 0.64 13.57 -14.47
CA SER A 53 1.72 12.73 -13.93
C SER A 53 1.52 12.41 -12.45
N SER A 54 0.94 13.35 -11.70
CA SER A 54 0.61 13.20 -10.29
C SER A 54 -0.44 12.11 -10.06
N SER A 55 -1.51 12.14 -10.84
CA SER A 55 -2.57 11.12 -10.82
C SER A 55 -2.04 9.75 -11.25
N ALA A 56 -1.19 9.69 -12.28
CA ALA A 56 -0.55 8.45 -12.69
C ALA A 56 0.30 7.84 -11.57
N LEU A 57 1.08 8.66 -10.87
CA LEU A 57 1.92 8.21 -9.77
C LEU A 57 1.11 7.74 -8.57
N TYR A 58 0.02 8.43 -8.20
CA TYR A 58 -0.89 7.93 -7.15
C TYR A 58 -1.47 6.56 -7.48
N ASN A 59 -1.81 6.35 -8.75
CA ASN A 59 -2.36 5.09 -9.23
C ASN A 59 -1.36 3.92 -9.23
N VAL A 60 -0.06 4.21 -9.17
CA VAL A 60 1.02 3.19 -9.11
C VAL A 60 1.32 2.75 -7.68
N GLN A 61 0.98 3.57 -6.67
CA GLN A 61 1.11 3.26 -5.24
C GLN A 61 0.69 1.83 -4.87
N PRO A 62 -0.52 1.34 -5.23
CA PRO A 62 -0.96 0.00 -4.86
C PRO A 62 0.00 -1.13 -5.26
N VAL A 63 0.70 -0.95 -6.38
CA VAL A 63 1.57 -1.98 -6.96
C VAL A 63 2.96 -1.93 -6.38
N VAL A 64 3.47 -0.73 -6.10
CA VAL A 64 4.74 -0.54 -5.37
C VAL A 64 4.66 -1.20 -4.00
N THR A 65 3.55 -1.02 -3.29
CA THR A 65 3.28 -1.68 -1.99
C THR A 65 3.30 -3.20 -2.12
N PHE A 66 2.70 -3.75 -3.18
CA PHE A 66 2.68 -5.19 -3.41
C PHE A 66 4.08 -5.76 -3.71
N ILE A 67 4.87 -5.10 -4.57
CA ILE A 67 6.25 -5.50 -4.86
C ILE A 67 7.11 -5.48 -3.59
N LEU A 68 6.96 -4.44 -2.76
CA LEU A 68 7.68 -4.35 -1.50
C LEU A 68 7.25 -5.44 -0.50
N ALA A 69 5.95 -5.74 -0.39
CA ALA A 69 5.47 -6.82 0.48
C ALA A 69 6.11 -8.17 0.14
N VAL A 70 6.28 -8.44 -1.15
CA VAL A 70 6.98 -9.63 -1.64
C VAL A 70 8.49 -9.55 -1.35
N ALA A 71 9.13 -8.42 -1.64
CA ALA A 71 10.58 -8.24 -1.47
C ALA A 71 11.04 -8.39 -0.01
N PHE A 72 10.22 -7.95 0.95
CA PHE A 72 10.47 -8.11 2.39
C PHE A 72 10.20 -9.52 2.92
N GLY A 73 9.80 -10.46 2.05
CA GLY A 73 9.57 -11.86 2.44
C GLY A 73 8.36 -12.05 3.34
N MET A 74 7.45 -11.07 3.40
CA MET A 74 6.18 -11.19 4.12
C MET A 74 5.23 -12.17 3.42
N GLU A 75 5.55 -12.54 2.18
CA GLU A 75 4.97 -13.66 1.45
C GLU A 75 6.10 -14.63 1.03
N SER A 76 5.96 -15.92 1.33
CA SER A 76 6.97 -16.93 0.96
C SER A 76 6.80 -17.34 -0.51
N MET A 77 7.76 -16.95 -1.36
CA MET A 77 7.83 -17.41 -2.75
C MET A 77 8.59 -18.72 -2.83
N LYS A 78 7.91 -19.84 -2.59
CA LYS A 78 8.47 -21.19 -2.84
C LYS A 78 8.51 -21.48 -4.35
N LEU A 79 9.39 -20.80 -5.09
CA LEU A 79 9.49 -20.86 -6.58
C LEU A 79 9.74 -22.25 -7.16
N ARG A 80 10.19 -23.21 -6.35
CA ARG A 80 10.31 -24.62 -6.79
C ARG A 80 8.96 -25.33 -6.89
N LYS A 81 7.91 -24.81 -6.26
CA LYS A 81 6.56 -25.37 -6.29
C LYS A 81 5.68 -24.61 -7.27
N PHE A 82 4.70 -25.30 -7.84
CA PHE A 82 3.75 -24.73 -8.80
C PHE A 82 3.05 -23.48 -8.27
N HIS A 83 2.56 -23.51 -7.03
CA HIS A 83 1.91 -22.36 -6.39
C HIS A 83 2.86 -21.14 -6.26
N GLY A 84 4.17 -21.34 -6.10
CA GLY A 84 5.17 -20.27 -6.10
C GLY A 84 5.36 -19.66 -7.49
N ASN A 85 5.33 -20.48 -8.55
CA ASN A 85 5.39 -19.99 -9.93
C ASN A 85 4.15 -19.16 -10.32
N VAL A 86 2.95 -19.56 -9.86
CA VAL A 86 1.72 -18.78 -10.08
C VAL A 86 1.80 -17.42 -9.40
N LYS A 87 2.32 -17.35 -8.15
CA LYS A 87 2.57 -16.07 -7.46
C LYS A 87 3.57 -15.19 -8.23
N ALA A 88 4.67 -15.76 -8.72
CA ALA A 88 5.67 -15.05 -9.51
C ALA A 88 5.11 -14.48 -10.82
N ALA A 89 4.31 -15.28 -11.55
CA ALA A 89 3.61 -14.81 -12.74
C ALA A 89 2.65 -13.66 -12.43
N GLY A 90 1.95 -13.71 -11.29
CA GLY A 90 1.09 -12.62 -10.83
C GLY A 90 1.86 -11.32 -10.59
N ILE A 91 3.04 -11.39 -9.97
CA ILE A 91 3.93 -10.23 -9.76
C ILE A 91 4.39 -9.63 -11.10
N LEU A 92 4.76 -10.48 -12.06
CA LEU A 92 5.16 -10.02 -13.40
C LEU A 92 4.02 -9.31 -14.13
N LEU A 93 2.79 -9.84 -14.04
CA LEU A 93 1.60 -9.19 -14.61
C LEU A 93 1.30 -7.86 -13.93
N CYS A 94 1.42 -7.76 -12.60
CA CYS A 94 1.27 -6.49 -11.90
C CYS A 94 2.32 -5.45 -12.33
N THR A 95 3.58 -5.88 -12.47
CA THR A 95 4.69 -5.03 -12.92
C THR A 95 4.47 -4.57 -14.38
N ALA A 96 4.00 -5.46 -15.24
CA ALA A 96 3.62 -5.13 -16.60
C ALA A 96 2.45 -4.14 -16.64
N GLY A 97 1.43 -4.32 -15.79
CA GLY A 97 0.30 -3.40 -15.66
C GLY A 97 0.71 -1.98 -15.29
N VAL A 98 1.65 -1.81 -14.35
CA VAL A 98 2.24 -0.50 -14.01
C VAL A 98 3.02 0.08 -15.17
N THR A 99 3.80 -0.76 -15.85
CA THR A 99 4.61 -0.32 -16.99
C THR A 99 3.70 0.17 -18.11
N VAL A 100 2.60 -0.52 -18.40
CA VAL A 100 1.59 -0.09 -19.35
C VAL A 100 0.93 1.21 -18.88
N LEU A 101 0.54 1.32 -17.62
CA LEU A 101 -0.05 2.55 -17.08
C LEU A 101 0.89 3.77 -17.21
N ALA A 102 2.19 3.56 -17.06
CA ALA A 102 3.20 4.62 -17.08
C ALA A 102 3.60 5.05 -18.50
N PHE A 103 3.65 4.12 -19.46
CA PHE A 103 4.20 4.39 -20.79
C PHE A 103 3.17 4.41 -21.92
N TYR A 104 1.95 3.90 -21.69
CA TYR A 104 0.95 3.78 -22.73
C TYR A 104 -0.23 4.72 -22.46
N GLU A 105 -0.16 5.93 -23.04
CA GLU A 105 -1.31 6.81 -23.20
C GLU A 105 -2.10 6.37 -24.45
N GLY A 106 -3.03 5.44 -24.26
CA GLY A 106 -3.95 5.00 -25.32
C GLY A 106 -5.08 6.02 -25.59
N PRO A 107 -5.85 5.83 -26.68
CA PRO A 107 -6.99 6.70 -27.00
C PRO A 107 -7.98 6.78 -25.82
N MET A 108 -8.51 7.97 -25.60
CA MET A 108 -9.44 8.23 -24.49
C MET A 108 -10.84 7.76 -24.87
N PHE A 109 -11.44 6.92 -24.02
CA PHE A 109 -12.84 6.56 -24.14
C PHE A 109 -13.72 7.72 -23.70
N ARG A 110 -14.80 8.00 -24.46
CA ARG A 110 -15.78 9.02 -24.08
C ARG A 110 -16.35 8.69 -22.70
N SER A 111 -16.36 9.69 -21.83
CA SER A 111 -16.98 9.60 -20.51
C SER A 111 -18.44 9.18 -20.62
N PHE A 112 -18.89 8.31 -19.71
CA PHE A 112 -20.27 7.83 -19.64
C PHE A 112 -21.24 8.89 -19.10
N ASN A 113 -20.72 10.00 -18.57
CA ASN A 113 -21.52 11.08 -18.02
C ASN A 113 -21.30 12.38 -18.82
N HIS A 114 -22.36 12.89 -19.45
CA HIS A 114 -22.33 14.17 -20.19
C HIS A 114 -22.46 15.40 -19.27
N HIS A 115 -22.71 15.21 -17.98
CA HIS A 115 -22.70 16.27 -16.98
C HIS A 115 -21.35 16.34 -16.29
N HIS A 116 -20.53 17.27 -16.76
CA HIS A 116 -19.28 17.63 -16.10
C HIS A 116 -19.65 18.45 -14.84
N LEU A 117 -19.74 17.78 -13.69
CA LEU A 117 -20.07 18.40 -12.39
C LEU A 117 -19.12 19.55 -11.98
N PHE A 118 -17.96 19.63 -12.61
CA PHE A 118 -16.96 20.70 -12.45
C PHE A 118 -16.62 21.42 -13.76
N GLN A 119 -17.60 21.65 -14.65
CA GLN A 119 -17.39 22.56 -15.77
C GLN A 119 -17.37 24.01 -15.24
N GLN A 120 -16.19 24.48 -14.84
CA GLN A 120 -15.97 25.90 -14.61
C GLN A 120 -16.00 26.59 -15.98
N GLY A 121 -17.19 27.05 -16.37
CA GLY A 121 -17.39 27.96 -17.48
C GLY A 121 -16.63 29.25 -17.19
N GLY A 122 -15.56 29.47 -17.95
CA GLY A 122 -14.74 30.67 -17.83
C GLY A 122 -13.42 30.43 -18.53
N SER A 123 -13.31 30.99 -19.73
CA SER A 123 -12.05 31.30 -20.42
C SER A 123 -11.15 32.15 -19.52
N SER A 124 -10.55 31.53 -18.53
CA SER A 124 -9.34 32.02 -17.89
C SER A 124 -8.24 31.43 -18.73
N THR A 125 -7.60 32.25 -19.56
CA THR A 125 -6.22 32.01 -19.98
C THR A 125 -5.49 31.38 -18.81
N ALA A 126 -5.14 30.09 -18.91
CA ALA A 126 -4.16 29.51 -18.02
C ALA A 126 -3.02 30.54 -17.97
N PRO A 127 -2.62 31.06 -16.80
CA PRO A 127 -1.42 31.87 -16.75
C PRO A 127 -0.36 31.04 -17.45
N ALA A 128 0.21 31.61 -18.51
CA ALA A 128 1.19 30.95 -19.36
C ALA A 128 2.11 30.15 -18.44
N GLY A 129 2.07 28.83 -18.58
CA GLY A 129 2.64 27.93 -17.59
C GLY A 129 4.03 28.40 -17.23
N ASP A 130 4.29 28.54 -15.93
CA ASP A 130 5.67 28.50 -15.45
C ASP A 130 6.25 27.25 -16.09
N THR A 131 7.06 27.48 -17.12
CA THR A 131 7.57 26.40 -17.96
C THR A 131 8.65 25.82 -17.11
N HIS A 132 8.26 24.99 -16.14
CA HIS A 132 9.19 24.31 -15.26
C HIS A 132 10.25 23.73 -16.17
N SER A 133 11.50 24.11 -15.91
CA SER A 133 12.60 23.56 -16.66
C SER A 133 12.45 22.04 -16.64
N LYS A 134 12.79 21.35 -17.73
CA LYS A 134 12.74 19.87 -17.77
C LYS A 134 13.35 19.24 -16.51
N LYS A 135 14.38 19.89 -15.93
CA LYS A 135 14.99 19.52 -14.65
C LYS A 135 14.04 19.60 -13.44
N GLN A 136 13.22 20.64 -13.33
CA GLN A 136 12.24 20.82 -12.24
C GLN A 136 11.09 19.82 -12.37
N TRP A 137 10.56 19.61 -13.58
CA TRP A 137 9.53 18.58 -13.81
C TRP A 137 10.04 17.18 -13.46
N VAL A 138 11.23 16.80 -13.95
CA VAL A 138 11.88 15.53 -13.58
C VAL A 138 12.10 15.42 -12.07
N PHE A 139 12.49 16.51 -11.41
CA PHE A 139 12.63 16.54 -9.96
C PHE A 139 11.29 16.30 -9.24
N GLY A 140 10.18 16.88 -9.73
CA GLY A 140 8.83 16.60 -9.25
C GLY A 140 8.46 15.12 -9.35
N ILE A 141 8.64 14.51 -10.53
CA ILE A 141 8.40 13.07 -10.75
C ILE A 141 9.26 12.21 -9.81
N PHE A 142 10.52 12.57 -9.62
CA PHE A 142 11.42 11.87 -8.70
C PHE A 142 10.92 11.92 -7.25
N LEU A 143 10.54 13.11 -6.75
CA LEU A 143 10.03 13.28 -5.40
C LEU A 143 8.76 12.45 -5.14
N MET A 144 7.84 12.45 -6.11
CA MET A 144 6.57 11.71 -6.03
C MET A 144 6.78 10.19 -6.11
N THR A 145 7.71 9.74 -6.96
CA THR A 145 8.09 8.32 -7.03
C THR A 145 8.71 7.85 -5.73
N LEU A 146 9.61 8.67 -5.15
CA LEU A 146 10.20 8.39 -3.85
C LEU A 146 9.14 8.32 -2.75
N SER A 147 8.17 9.24 -2.76
CA SER A 147 7.03 9.20 -1.83
C SER A 147 6.23 7.90 -1.94
N ASN A 148 5.91 7.44 -3.15
CA ASN A 148 5.21 6.17 -3.37
C ASN A 148 5.97 4.96 -2.82
N ILE A 149 7.30 4.93 -2.99
CA ILE A 149 8.14 3.85 -2.45
C ILE A 149 8.13 3.88 -0.92
N LEU A 150 8.25 5.06 -0.33
CA LEU A 150 8.21 5.24 1.12
C LEU A 150 6.83 4.86 1.69
N ALA A 151 5.74 5.21 1.01
CA ALA A 151 4.38 4.87 1.40
C ALA A 151 4.10 3.36 1.26
N GLY A 152 4.67 2.69 0.26
CA GLY A 152 4.61 1.24 0.17
C GLY A 152 5.42 0.56 1.28
N LEU A 153 6.64 1.04 1.54
CA LEU A 153 7.51 0.52 2.61
C LEU A 153 6.87 0.70 3.99
N TRP A 154 6.25 1.86 4.20
CA TRP A 154 5.44 2.18 5.36
C TRP A 154 4.38 1.10 5.66
N THR A 155 3.53 0.82 4.66
CA THR A 155 2.46 -0.16 4.80
C THR A 155 2.97 -1.57 5.07
N VAL A 156 4.07 -1.97 4.43
CA VAL A 156 4.71 -3.27 4.62
C VAL A 156 5.24 -3.41 6.06
N LEU A 157 5.90 -2.37 6.57
CA LEU A 157 6.50 -2.39 7.91
C LEU A 157 5.52 -2.19 9.07
N GLN A 158 4.23 -1.92 8.81
CA GLN A 158 3.22 -1.74 9.87
C GLN A 158 2.90 -3.01 10.65
N GLY A 159 3.05 -4.20 10.05
CA GLY A 159 2.63 -5.48 10.65
C GLY A 159 3.14 -5.72 12.07
N PRO A 160 4.45 -5.69 12.33
CA PRO A 160 5.02 -5.95 13.65
C PRO A 160 4.61 -4.94 14.75
N LEU A 161 4.21 -3.72 14.40
CA LEU A 161 3.88 -2.68 15.41
C LEU A 161 2.49 -2.86 16.02
N ILE A 162 1.62 -3.58 15.31
CA ILE A 162 0.19 -3.70 15.64
C ILE A 162 -0.05 -4.81 16.67
N GLU A 163 0.87 -5.75 16.81
CA GLU A 163 0.74 -6.91 17.68
C GLU A 163 0.82 -6.56 19.18
N ASP A 164 1.61 -5.55 19.53
CA ASP A 164 1.91 -5.19 20.92
C ASP A 164 1.05 -4.05 21.51
N THR A 165 0.08 -3.49 20.77
CA THR A 165 -0.67 -2.31 21.23
C THR A 165 -2.08 -2.27 20.66
N SER A 166 -3.02 -1.65 21.40
CA SER A 166 -4.37 -1.42 20.88
C SER A 166 -4.30 -0.63 19.56
N LYS A 167 -4.90 -1.22 18.51
CA LYS A 167 -4.86 -0.74 17.11
C LYS A 167 -5.12 0.78 17.00
N LEU A 168 -6.09 1.25 17.79
CA LEU A 168 -6.51 2.64 17.87
C LEU A 168 -5.44 3.53 18.51
N MET A 169 -4.82 3.11 19.61
CA MET A 169 -3.77 3.89 20.27
C MET A 169 -2.52 4.01 19.40
N ASN A 170 -2.13 2.94 18.69
CA ASN A 170 -0.98 2.99 17.77
C ASN A 170 -1.23 3.97 16.61
N THR A 171 -2.43 3.91 16.01
CA THR A 171 -2.82 4.80 14.90
C THR A 171 -2.89 6.26 15.36
N THR A 172 -3.51 6.52 16.51
CA THR A 172 -3.64 7.88 17.06
C THR A 172 -2.28 8.48 17.42
N LEU A 173 -1.39 7.71 18.04
CA LEU A 173 -0.03 8.16 18.38
C LEU A 173 0.78 8.47 17.12
N GLN A 174 0.66 7.62 16.10
CA GLN A 174 1.36 7.80 14.84
C GLN A 174 0.89 9.05 14.08
N ILE A 175 -0.43 9.25 13.98
CA ILE A 175 -1.01 10.42 13.32
C ILE A 175 -0.72 11.71 14.11
N SER A 176 -0.71 11.66 15.45
CA SER A 176 -0.40 12.84 16.27
C SER A 176 1.07 13.24 16.14
N CYS A 177 2.00 12.28 16.20
CA CYS A 177 3.42 12.55 15.92
C CYS A 177 3.61 13.10 14.50
N ALA A 178 2.96 12.50 13.49
CA ALA A 178 3.06 12.94 12.11
C ALA A 178 2.52 14.36 11.91
N SER A 179 1.42 14.71 12.59
CA SER A 179 0.81 16.05 12.57
C SER A 179 1.73 17.09 13.21
N VAL A 180 2.39 16.75 14.33
CA VAL A 180 3.37 17.64 14.97
C VAL A 180 4.57 17.87 14.05
N GLN A 181 5.09 16.82 13.42
CA GLN A 181 6.21 16.92 12.48
C GLN A 181 5.83 17.75 11.25
N ALA A 182 4.65 17.49 10.66
CA ALA A 182 4.13 18.26 9.52
C ALA A 182 3.92 19.74 9.89
N PHE A 183 3.44 20.02 11.11
CA PHE A 183 3.29 21.40 11.60
C PHE A 183 4.64 22.11 11.71
N VAL A 184 5.67 21.45 12.25
CA VAL A 184 7.03 22.01 12.33
C VAL A 184 7.58 22.29 10.93
N VAL A 185 7.42 21.36 10.00
CA VAL A 185 7.82 21.55 8.60
C VAL A 185 7.06 22.70 7.95
N ALA A 186 5.75 22.80 8.17
CA ALA A 186 4.91 23.87 7.63
C ALA A 186 5.32 25.25 8.17
N VAL A 187 5.57 25.40 9.47
CA VAL A 187 6.07 26.65 10.08
C VAL A 187 7.45 27.01 9.54
N ALA A 188 8.31 26.02 9.31
CA ALA A 188 9.63 26.26 8.74
C ALA A 188 9.56 26.69 7.26
N ALA A 189 8.65 26.09 6.48
CA ALA A 189 8.48 26.34 5.04
C ALA A 189 7.72 27.63 4.74
N GLU A 190 6.68 27.95 5.50
CA GLU A 190 5.81 29.10 5.27
C GLU A 190 5.81 30.04 6.48
N ARG A 191 6.67 31.06 6.41
CA ARG A 191 6.80 32.07 7.48
C ARG A 191 5.85 33.25 7.37
N ASP A 192 5.10 33.35 6.27
CA ASP A 192 4.07 34.38 6.13
C ASP A 192 2.78 33.97 6.85
N TYR A 193 2.57 34.56 8.03
CA TYR A 193 1.38 34.35 8.88
C TYR A 193 0.05 34.68 8.19
N SER A 194 0.07 35.45 7.09
CA SER A 194 -1.15 35.77 6.33
C SER A 194 -1.76 34.54 5.66
N LYS A 195 -0.92 33.58 5.24
CA LYS A 195 -1.36 32.32 4.62
C LYS A 195 -1.91 31.29 5.60
N TRP A 196 -1.64 31.47 6.89
CA TRP A 196 -2.19 30.64 7.97
C TRP A 196 -3.63 31.03 8.36
N LYS A 197 -4.12 32.17 7.87
CA LYS A 197 -5.48 32.64 8.15
C LYS A 197 -6.50 31.80 7.40
N LEU A 198 -7.22 30.97 8.14
CA LEU A 198 -8.26 30.12 7.59
C LEU A 198 -9.60 30.87 7.55
N GLY A 199 -10.18 31.00 6.35
CA GLY A 199 -11.51 31.57 6.16
C GLY A 199 -12.63 30.53 6.26
N TRP A 200 -13.85 30.96 6.58
CA TRP A 200 -15.05 30.12 6.50
C TRP A 200 -15.49 29.97 5.04
N ASN A 201 -14.80 29.10 4.30
CA ASN A 201 -15.05 28.88 2.87
C ASN A 201 -14.94 27.39 2.50
N VAL A 202 -15.13 27.09 1.21
CA VAL A 202 -14.99 25.72 0.65
C VAL A 202 -13.61 25.11 0.95
N GLY A 203 -12.57 25.94 1.08
CA GLY A 203 -11.23 25.49 1.47
C GLY A 203 -11.20 24.86 2.87
N LEU A 204 -11.87 25.48 3.85
CA LEU A 204 -12.02 24.93 5.20
C LEU A 204 -12.80 23.60 5.17
N ALA A 205 -13.87 23.52 4.38
CA ALA A 205 -14.62 22.28 4.21
C ALA A 205 -13.77 21.15 3.58
N ALA A 206 -12.95 21.48 2.57
CA ALA A 206 -12.03 20.53 1.93
C ALA A 206 -10.94 20.03 2.89
N ILE A 207 -10.40 20.91 3.74
CA ILE A 207 -9.43 20.55 4.77
C ILE A 207 -10.05 19.60 5.80
N ILE A 208 -11.27 19.90 6.28
CA ILE A 208 -11.99 19.03 7.22
C ILE A 208 -12.27 17.67 6.57
N TYR A 209 -12.77 17.65 5.34
CA TYR A 209 -13.02 16.41 4.60
C TYR A 209 -11.74 15.57 4.45
N SER A 210 -10.63 16.19 4.02
CA SER A 210 -9.35 15.49 3.89
C SER A 210 -8.86 14.96 5.24
N GLY A 211 -8.93 15.74 6.32
CA GLY A 211 -8.47 15.31 7.63
C GLY A 211 -9.29 14.17 8.22
N VAL A 212 -10.62 14.26 8.13
CA VAL A 212 -11.53 13.29 8.77
C VAL A 212 -11.72 12.05 7.90
N VAL A 213 -12.07 12.22 6.64
CA VAL A 213 -12.45 11.10 5.76
C VAL A 213 -11.22 10.44 5.15
N VAL A 214 -10.30 11.24 4.58
CA VAL A 214 -9.13 10.68 3.87
C VAL A 214 -8.05 10.23 4.85
N THR A 215 -7.80 10.98 5.92
CA THR A 215 -6.75 10.61 6.89
C THR A 215 -7.30 9.71 7.99
N ALA A 216 -8.17 10.20 8.87
CA ALA A 216 -8.54 9.44 10.08
C ALA A 216 -9.27 8.12 9.76
N LEU A 217 -10.31 8.16 8.92
CA LEU A 217 -11.09 6.97 8.59
C LEU A 217 -10.29 5.96 7.75
N SER A 218 -9.61 6.41 6.69
CA SER A 218 -8.85 5.47 5.84
C SER A 218 -7.68 4.83 6.59
N TYR A 219 -6.94 5.56 7.42
CA TYR A 219 -5.84 4.97 8.21
C TYR A 219 -6.37 4.01 9.27
N TYR A 220 -7.50 4.32 9.91
CA TYR A 220 -8.14 3.41 10.85
C TYR A 220 -8.54 2.09 10.16
N MET A 221 -9.21 2.18 9.01
CA MET A 221 -9.60 1.00 8.22
C MET A 221 -8.37 0.22 7.77
N GLN A 222 -7.32 0.91 7.30
CA GLN A 222 -6.06 0.31 6.88
C GLN A 222 -5.41 -0.49 8.03
N MET A 223 -5.27 0.12 9.20
CA MET A 223 -4.74 -0.52 10.40
C MET A 223 -5.61 -1.69 10.86
N TRP A 224 -6.93 -1.55 10.81
CA TRP A 224 -7.85 -2.64 11.14
C TRP A 224 -7.69 -3.83 10.19
N THR A 225 -7.54 -3.58 8.89
CA THR A 225 -7.30 -4.62 7.88
C THR A 225 -5.97 -5.32 8.13
N ILE A 226 -4.89 -4.58 8.35
CA ILE A 226 -3.56 -5.15 8.63
C ILE A 226 -3.60 -6.00 9.89
N ALA A 227 -4.26 -5.50 10.94
CA ALA A 227 -4.37 -6.21 12.20
C ALA A 227 -5.20 -7.50 12.14
N THR A 228 -6.13 -7.60 11.17
CA THR A 228 -7.10 -8.70 11.12
C THR A 228 -6.71 -9.75 10.09
N ARG A 229 -6.18 -9.32 8.94
CA ARG A 229 -5.85 -10.19 7.80
C ARG A 229 -4.37 -10.15 7.41
N GLY A 230 -3.58 -9.37 8.14
CA GLY A 230 -2.18 -9.13 7.85
C GLY A 230 -1.97 -8.04 6.78
N PRO A 231 -0.76 -7.47 6.75
CA PRO A 231 -0.35 -6.45 5.77
C PRO A 231 -0.39 -6.93 4.31
N VAL A 232 -0.23 -8.24 4.08
CA VAL A 232 -0.30 -8.81 2.73
C VAL A 232 -1.72 -8.72 2.16
N PHE A 233 -2.77 -8.92 2.98
CA PHE A 233 -4.15 -8.78 2.51
C PHE A 233 -4.46 -7.35 2.08
N LEU A 234 -3.96 -6.37 2.83
CA LEU A 234 -4.05 -4.98 2.44
C LEU A 234 -3.34 -4.75 1.08
N ALA A 235 -2.10 -5.21 0.93
CA ALA A 235 -1.36 -5.11 -0.34
C ALA A 235 -2.06 -5.82 -1.51
N MET A 236 -2.81 -6.89 -1.27
CA MET A 236 -3.63 -7.58 -2.26
C MET A 236 -4.91 -6.81 -2.63
N SER A 237 -5.50 -6.05 -1.70
CA SER A 237 -6.69 -5.21 -1.99
C SER A 237 -6.36 -3.93 -2.78
N MET A 238 -5.09 -3.52 -2.79
CA MET A 238 -4.61 -2.28 -3.37
C MET A 238 -4.85 -2.17 -4.90
N PRO A 239 -4.59 -3.19 -5.74
CA PRO A 239 -4.99 -3.17 -7.16
C PRO A 239 -6.50 -3.02 -7.39
N LEU A 240 -7.35 -3.54 -6.49
CA LEU A 240 -8.80 -3.37 -6.58
C LEU A 240 -9.19 -1.90 -6.33
N THR A 241 -8.53 -1.24 -5.37
CA THR A 241 -8.73 0.19 -5.12
C THR A 241 -8.51 1.02 -6.39
N PHE A 242 -7.45 0.74 -7.15
CA PHE A 242 -7.19 1.42 -8.43
C PHE A 242 -8.33 1.27 -9.43
N VAL A 243 -8.89 0.07 -9.57
CA VAL A 243 -10.01 -0.21 -10.49
C VAL A 243 -11.26 0.56 -10.05
N PHE A 244 -11.59 0.54 -8.75
CA PHE A 244 -12.71 1.31 -8.22
C PHE A 244 -12.50 2.82 -8.41
N THR A 245 -11.28 3.33 -8.20
CA THR A 245 -10.95 4.74 -8.44
C THR A 245 -11.20 5.14 -9.89
N ILE A 246 -10.80 4.32 -10.88
CA ILE A 246 -11.07 4.60 -12.30
C ILE A 246 -12.57 4.63 -12.59
N ILE A 247 -13.32 3.64 -12.10
CA ILE A 247 -14.77 3.57 -12.31
C ILE A 247 -15.45 4.79 -11.71
N ILE A 248 -15.17 5.09 -10.44
CA ILE A 248 -15.77 6.21 -9.71
C ILE A 248 -15.39 7.55 -10.36
N SER A 249 -14.13 7.75 -10.75
CA SER A 249 -13.67 8.95 -11.46
C SER A 249 -14.41 9.12 -12.80
N SER A 250 -14.59 8.05 -13.57
CA SER A 250 -15.34 8.13 -14.82
C SER A 250 -16.82 8.46 -14.62
N PHE A 251 -17.48 7.85 -13.64
CA PHE A 251 -18.91 8.07 -13.39
C PHE A 251 -19.23 9.39 -12.68
N ILE A 252 -18.43 9.78 -11.68
CA ILE A 252 -18.70 10.96 -10.84
C ILE A 252 -18.06 12.23 -11.40
N LEU A 253 -16.78 12.18 -11.76
CA LEU A 253 -16.06 13.36 -12.28
C LEU A 253 -16.34 13.56 -13.79
N GLY A 254 -16.74 12.49 -14.48
CA GLY A 254 -16.94 12.54 -15.93
C GLY A 254 -15.62 12.51 -16.70
N ASP A 255 -14.52 12.04 -16.08
CA ASP A 255 -13.22 11.97 -16.72
C ASP A 255 -13.19 10.86 -17.79
N SER A 256 -12.52 11.16 -18.90
CA SER A 256 -12.31 10.20 -19.98
C SER A 256 -11.26 9.17 -19.57
N VAL A 257 -11.61 7.88 -19.63
CA VAL A 257 -10.71 6.80 -19.26
C VAL A 257 -9.79 6.49 -20.43
N SER A 258 -8.47 6.54 -20.21
CA SER A 258 -7.50 6.15 -21.24
C SER A 258 -7.53 4.64 -21.47
N LEU A 259 -7.34 4.21 -22.72
CA LEU A 259 -7.23 2.79 -23.06
C LEU A 259 -6.05 2.11 -22.33
N GLY A 260 -4.98 2.86 -22.03
CA GLY A 260 -3.89 2.36 -21.19
C GLY A 260 -4.27 2.08 -19.75
N SER A 261 -5.12 2.90 -19.14
CA SER A 261 -5.65 2.64 -17.80
C SER A 261 -6.54 1.39 -17.77
N VAL A 262 -7.28 1.10 -18.84
CA VAL A 262 -8.08 -0.13 -18.96
C VAL A 262 -7.18 -1.37 -19.04
N PHE A 263 -6.19 -1.37 -19.94
CA PHE A 263 -5.25 -2.49 -20.06
C PHE A 263 -4.43 -2.69 -18.77
N ALA A 264 -3.99 -1.61 -18.14
CA ALA A 264 -3.36 -1.67 -16.82
C ALA A 264 -4.28 -2.30 -15.78
N GLY A 265 -5.54 -1.88 -15.71
CA GLY A 265 -6.54 -2.46 -14.80
C GLY A 265 -6.71 -3.97 -15.00
N VAL A 266 -6.83 -4.45 -16.23
CA VAL A 266 -6.93 -5.88 -16.54
C VAL A 266 -5.69 -6.65 -16.09
N LEU A 267 -4.50 -6.14 -16.40
CA LEU A 267 -3.23 -6.77 -16.01
C LEU A 267 -3.07 -6.82 -14.47
N LEU A 268 -3.50 -5.77 -13.77
CA LEU A 268 -3.45 -5.68 -12.32
C LEU A 268 -4.44 -6.65 -11.65
N ILE A 269 -5.66 -6.78 -12.16
CA ILE A 269 -6.64 -7.76 -11.66
C ILE A 269 -6.13 -9.18 -11.92
N GLY A 270 -5.63 -9.48 -13.13
CA GLY A 270 -5.08 -10.78 -13.47
C GLY A 270 -3.87 -11.15 -12.62
N GLY A 271 -2.98 -10.18 -12.37
CA GLY A 271 -1.83 -10.36 -11.49
C GLY A 271 -2.23 -10.65 -10.05
N LEU A 272 -3.16 -9.88 -9.51
CA LEU A 272 -3.73 -10.10 -8.17
C LEU A 272 -4.39 -11.49 -8.05
N TYR A 273 -5.19 -11.86 -9.04
CA TYR A 273 -5.86 -13.16 -9.08
C TYR A 273 -4.88 -14.32 -9.02
N ASN A 274 -3.80 -14.26 -9.81
CA ASN A 274 -2.76 -15.28 -9.79
C ASN A 274 -2.08 -15.36 -8.41
N VAL A 275 -1.82 -14.23 -7.76
CA VAL A 275 -1.22 -14.20 -6.41
C VAL A 275 -2.15 -14.87 -5.40
N LEU A 276 -3.44 -14.51 -5.42
CA LEU A 276 -4.45 -15.09 -4.52
C LEU A 276 -4.64 -16.58 -4.77
N TRP A 277 -4.71 -16.99 -6.04
CA TRP A 277 -4.78 -18.40 -6.43
C TRP A 277 -3.55 -19.18 -5.94
N GLY A 278 -2.35 -18.64 -6.15
CA GLY A 278 -1.13 -19.26 -5.65
C GLY A 278 -1.12 -19.35 -4.13
N LYS A 279 -1.78 -18.42 -3.41
CA LYS A 279 -1.93 -18.49 -1.96
C LYS A 279 -2.94 -19.56 -1.53
N SER A 280 -4.10 -19.64 -2.17
CA SER A 280 -5.10 -20.67 -1.86
C SER A 280 -4.58 -22.08 -2.11
N MET A 281 -3.75 -22.26 -3.15
CA MET A 281 -3.07 -23.53 -3.40
C MET A 281 -2.06 -23.89 -2.31
N GLU A 282 -1.37 -22.91 -1.73
CA GLU A 282 -0.44 -23.15 -0.62
C GLU A 282 -1.20 -23.56 0.65
N GLU A 283 -2.32 -22.91 0.96
CA GLU A 283 -3.17 -23.27 2.10
C GLU A 283 -3.74 -24.69 1.97
N GLN A 284 -4.16 -25.08 0.76
CA GLN A 284 -4.60 -26.45 0.48
C GLN A 284 -3.46 -27.49 0.62
N ASP A 285 -2.25 -27.18 0.15
CA ASP A 285 -1.10 -28.08 0.29
C ASP A 285 -0.71 -28.29 1.76
N GLU A 286 -0.80 -27.25 2.60
CA GLU A 286 -0.58 -27.37 4.05
C GLU A 286 -1.69 -28.17 4.73
N MET A 287 -2.97 -27.96 4.39
CA MET A 287 -4.08 -28.77 4.92
C MET A 287 -3.96 -30.26 4.55
N ASN A 288 -3.56 -30.57 3.31
CA ASN A 288 -3.41 -31.95 2.85
C ASN A 288 -2.29 -32.68 3.60
N LYS A 289 -1.18 -32.00 3.90
CA LYS A 289 -0.10 -32.58 4.73
C LYS A 289 -0.54 -32.86 6.16
N ILE A 290 -1.33 -31.96 6.76
CA ILE A 290 -1.87 -32.15 8.12
C ILE A 290 -2.83 -33.35 8.14
N GLY A 291 -3.69 -33.48 7.12
CA GLY A 291 -4.59 -34.62 6.96
C GLY A 291 -3.85 -35.95 6.79
N ALA A 292 -2.82 -35.98 5.93
CA ALA A 292 -1.99 -37.16 5.70
C ALA A 292 -1.20 -37.58 6.96
N GLY A 293 -0.67 -36.61 7.72
CA GLY A 293 0.02 -36.88 8.98
C GLY A 293 -0.91 -37.43 10.06
N LYS A 294 -2.17 -36.98 10.12
CA LYS A 294 -3.19 -37.52 11.03
C LYS A 294 -3.58 -38.96 10.65
N SER A 295 -3.74 -39.25 9.37
CA SER A 295 -4.09 -40.60 8.88
C SER A 295 -2.95 -41.60 9.15
N ALA A 296 -1.70 -41.21 8.91
CA ALA A 296 -0.54 -42.04 9.20
C ALA A 296 -0.33 -42.26 10.72
N GLY A 297 -0.67 -41.27 11.55
CA GLY A 297 -0.64 -41.40 13.00
C GLY A 297 -1.71 -42.36 13.56
N LEU A 298 -2.90 -42.37 12.97
CA LEU A 298 -3.97 -43.32 13.31
C LEU A 298 -3.60 -44.76 12.90
N GLU A 299 -3.04 -44.96 11.69
CA GLU A 299 -2.59 -46.28 11.25
C GLU A 299 -1.46 -46.85 12.14
N LEU A 300 -0.55 -46.01 12.62
CA LEU A 300 0.49 -46.44 13.57
C LEU A 300 -0.08 -46.81 14.94
N GLN A 301 -1.14 -46.12 15.38
CA GLN A 301 -1.80 -46.38 16.66
C GLN A 301 -2.63 -47.67 16.61
N ASP A 302 -3.34 -47.93 15.50
CA ASP A 302 -4.05 -49.19 15.25
C ASP A 302 -3.10 -50.39 15.17
N VAL A 303 -1.89 -50.20 14.61
CA VAL A 303 -0.87 -51.26 14.55
C VAL A 303 -0.25 -51.53 15.91
N GLU A 304 -0.03 -50.51 16.74
CA GLU A 304 0.51 -50.68 18.10
C GLU A 304 -0.52 -51.32 19.04
N GLU A 305 -1.81 -50.97 18.93
CA GLU A 305 -2.90 -51.56 19.72
C GLU A 305 -3.16 -53.03 19.32
N ALA A 306 -3.01 -53.38 18.04
CA ALA A 306 -3.08 -54.77 17.57
C ALA A 306 -1.89 -55.65 18.00
N GLN A 307 -0.80 -55.05 18.49
CA GLN A 307 0.39 -55.77 18.97
C GLN A 307 0.46 -55.93 20.49
N VAL A 308 -0.46 -55.33 21.26
CA VAL A 308 -0.55 -55.54 22.71
C VAL A 308 -1.13 -56.94 22.97
N PRO A 309 -0.37 -57.88 23.54
CA PRO A 309 -0.89 -59.22 23.85
C PRO A 309 -1.90 -59.12 24.99
N ASP A 310 -3.03 -59.80 24.85
CA ASP A 310 -4.04 -59.97 25.91
C ASP A 310 -3.44 -60.81 27.05
N ASP A 311 -2.85 -60.14 28.05
CA ASP A 311 -2.23 -60.76 29.22
C ASP A 311 -3.24 -61.00 30.36
N ASP A 312 -4.54 -60.76 30.11
CA ASP A 312 -5.63 -60.99 31.08
C ASP A 312 -6.29 -62.37 30.93
N ALA A 313 -5.92 -63.17 29.93
CA ALA A 313 -6.36 -64.56 29.81
C ALA A 313 -5.59 -65.57 30.70
N ALA A 314 -4.59 -65.14 31.47
CA ALA A 314 -3.69 -66.02 32.23
C ALA A 314 -3.91 -66.04 33.77
N LYS A 315 -5.09 -65.64 34.26
CA LYS A 315 -5.48 -65.84 35.68
C LYS A 315 -6.78 -66.63 35.80
N VAL A 316 -6.65 -67.95 35.64
CA VAL A 316 -7.54 -68.96 36.25
C VAL A 316 -6.94 -69.38 37.58
#